data_AF-A0A522XAW0-F1
#
_entry.id   AF-A0A522XAW0-F1
#
_cell.length_a   1.000
_cell.length_b   1.000
_cell.length_c   1.000
_cell.angle_alpha   90.00
_cell.angle_beta   90.00
_cell.angle_gamma   90.00
#
_symmetry.space_group_name_H-M   'P 1'
#
loop_
_entity.id
_entity.type
_entity.pdbx_description
1 polymer ?
#
loop_
_entity_poly.entity_id
_entity_poly.type
_entity_poly.pdbx_seq_one_letter_code
_entity_poly.pdbx_strand_id
1 'polypeptide(L)'
;MTLKHLLTTLTLLGTSLASVGLTCPTNLPDDLAYQRRDNPSRCEGINRQSVSGSFSLVSFATSNVTSYDNPLQLRIPGVGSNPNLRVRSYQRRYQLDSLQLQRQQNRYQVDLNTRILRESHVPPNSLRALAQLPGSQPAYVPVIIGSPTNHYEIVFYSPSRVLIRSLEIRRNNQVVHRDSRPSPRQGEIRFTWDGRNQPAGDYQLRVEAEIQQRGIAPQSVTRVSRFHHDPSWLSQ
;
A
#
# COMPACT_ATOMS: atom_id res chain seq x y z
N MET A 1 26.19 36.06 50.86
CA MET A 1 25.30 34.87 50.77
C MET A 1 25.40 34.34 49.34
N THR A 2 26.09 33.22 49.17
CA THR A 2 26.46 32.64 47.86
C THR A 2 25.46 31.55 47.46
N LEU A 3 24.70 31.81 46.39
CA LEU A 3 23.73 30.87 45.85
C LEU A 3 24.44 29.89 44.91
N LYS A 4 24.55 28.62 45.34
CA LYS A 4 25.11 27.52 44.55
C LYS A 4 24.10 27.12 43.47
N HIS A 5 24.46 27.29 42.19
CA HIS A 5 23.69 26.74 41.07
C HIS A 5 23.96 25.24 40.94
N LEU A 6 22.94 24.43 41.20
CA LEU A 6 22.93 23.00 40.97
C LEU A 6 22.72 22.74 39.46
N LEU A 7 23.73 22.19 38.79
CA LEU A 7 23.60 21.65 37.44
C LEU A 7 22.61 20.49 37.44
N THR A 8 21.49 20.63 36.73
CA THR A 8 20.54 19.56 36.45
C THR A 8 20.93 18.93 35.12
N THR A 9 21.57 17.76 35.17
CA THR A 9 21.83 16.91 34.00
C THR A 9 20.54 16.23 33.58
N LEU A 10 19.95 16.70 32.47
CA LEU A 10 18.79 16.09 31.83
C LEU A 10 19.24 14.90 30.98
N THR A 11 19.06 13.69 31.49
CA THR A 11 19.29 12.43 30.75
C THR A 11 18.23 12.27 29.67
N LEU A 12 18.64 12.33 28.39
CA LEU A 12 17.81 11.92 27.25
C LEU A 12 17.52 10.42 27.35
N LEU A 13 16.30 10.06 27.78
CA LEU A 13 15.74 8.74 27.51
C LEU A 13 15.44 8.66 26.00
N GLY A 14 16.33 8.00 25.27
CA GLY A 14 16.07 7.54 23.91
C GLY A 14 14.93 6.53 23.92
N THR A 15 13.73 6.99 23.58
CA THR A 15 12.60 6.11 23.30
C THR A 15 12.84 5.46 21.95
N SER A 16 13.27 4.21 21.97
CA SER A 16 13.17 3.33 20.82
C SER A 16 11.69 3.23 20.45
N LEU A 17 11.31 3.88 19.35
CA LEU A 17 10.02 3.66 18.69
C LEU A 17 10.04 2.26 18.08
N ALA A 18 9.91 1.23 18.93
CA ALA A 18 9.44 -0.07 18.48
C ALA A 18 8.03 0.15 17.94
N SER A 19 7.86 -0.07 16.65
CA SER A 19 6.57 -0.08 15.97
C SER A 19 5.60 -0.95 16.77
N VAL A 20 4.60 -0.33 17.39
CA VAL A 20 3.50 -1.01 18.06
C VAL A 20 2.72 -1.74 16.97
N GLY A 21 3.10 -2.99 16.69
CA GLY A 21 2.28 -3.89 15.89
C GLY A 21 1.01 -4.12 16.69
N LEU A 22 -0.11 -3.58 16.21
CA LEU A 22 -1.43 -3.98 16.70
C LEU A 22 -1.50 -5.50 16.60
N THR A 23 -1.44 -6.17 17.75
CA THR A 23 -1.49 -7.61 17.87
C THR A 23 -2.77 -8.09 17.18
N CYS A 24 -2.60 -8.81 16.08
CA CYS A 24 -3.68 -9.39 15.31
C CYS A 24 -4.55 -10.27 16.23
N PRO A 25 -5.82 -9.92 16.48
CA PRO A 25 -6.66 -10.66 17.42
C PRO A 25 -6.78 -12.12 17.02
N THR A 26 -6.97 -13.01 17.99
CA THR A 26 -7.19 -14.44 17.76
C THR A 26 -8.56 -14.84 18.33
N ASN A 27 -9.19 -15.85 17.72
CA ASN A 27 -10.40 -16.51 18.23
C ASN A 27 -11.60 -15.58 18.50
N LEU A 28 -11.86 -14.63 17.59
CA LEU A 28 -13.07 -13.80 17.67
C LEU A 28 -14.31 -14.59 17.21
N PRO A 29 -15.47 -14.42 17.88
CA PRO A 29 -16.71 -15.09 17.49
C PRO A 29 -17.23 -14.72 16.10
N ASP A 30 -16.97 -13.48 15.66
CA ASP A 30 -17.32 -13.00 14.32
C ASP A 30 -16.28 -13.51 13.32
N ASP A 31 -16.70 -14.44 12.46
CA ASP A 31 -15.86 -15.09 11.47
C ASP A 31 -15.48 -14.17 10.31
N LEU A 32 -16.07 -12.98 10.19
CA LEU A 32 -15.69 -11.95 9.23
C LEU A 32 -14.80 -10.87 9.85
N ALA A 33 -14.72 -10.78 11.18
CA ALA A 33 -13.89 -9.79 11.86
C ALA A 33 -12.40 -9.95 11.54
N TYR A 34 -11.65 -8.84 11.60
CA TYR A 34 -10.20 -8.88 11.46
C TYR A 34 -9.55 -9.67 12.59
N GLN A 35 -8.97 -10.82 12.24
CA GLN A 35 -8.28 -11.71 13.17
C GLN A 35 -7.24 -12.57 12.44
N ARG A 36 -6.42 -13.28 13.23
CA ARG A 36 -5.48 -14.28 12.72
C ARG A 36 -6.24 -15.40 12.04
N ARG A 37 -5.83 -15.74 10.83
CA ARG A 37 -6.35 -16.87 10.05
C ARG A 37 -5.21 -17.84 9.77
N ASP A 38 -5.54 -19.13 9.79
CA ASP A 38 -4.62 -20.19 9.45
C ASP A 38 -4.81 -20.60 7.97
N ASN A 39 -3.79 -21.25 7.39
CA ASN A 39 -3.78 -21.79 6.02
C ASN A 39 -4.10 -20.79 4.88
N PRO A 40 -3.14 -19.94 4.47
CA PRO A 40 -1.87 -19.67 5.14
C PRO A 40 -2.06 -18.73 6.33
N SER A 41 -1.13 -18.81 7.29
CA SER A 41 -1.09 -17.90 8.43
C SER A 41 -1.01 -16.44 7.98
N ARG A 42 -2.02 -15.65 8.37
CA ARG A 42 -2.16 -14.23 8.01
C ARG A 42 -3.11 -13.51 8.95
N CYS A 43 -3.17 -12.19 8.85
CA CYS A 43 -4.20 -11.41 9.51
C CYS A 43 -5.19 -10.93 8.46
N GLU A 44 -6.46 -11.30 8.62
CA GLU A 44 -7.49 -11.01 7.63
C GLU A 44 -8.86 -10.79 8.27
N GLY A 45 -9.59 -9.81 7.74
CA GLY A 45 -11.00 -9.61 8.00
C GLY A 45 -11.44 -8.16 7.90
N ILE A 46 -12.63 -7.87 8.40
CA ILE A 46 -13.20 -6.53 8.48
C ILE A 46 -12.76 -5.87 9.79
N ASN A 47 -12.02 -4.78 9.68
CA ASN A 47 -11.62 -3.99 10.83
C ASN A 47 -12.64 -2.87 11.07
N ARG A 48 -13.37 -2.95 12.19
CA ARG A 48 -14.44 -1.99 12.51
C ARG A 48 -13.90 -0.64 12.99
N GLN A 49 -12.65 -0.58 13.44
CA GLN A 49 -12.02 0.68 13.83
C GLN A 49 -11.68 1.51 12.58
N SER A 50 -11.89 2.82 12.65
CA SER A 50 -11.53 3.72 11.55
C SER A 50 -10.03 3.63 11.28
N VAL A 51 -9.66 3.48 10.01
CA VAL A 51 -8.26 3.56 9.60
C VAL A 51 -7.80 4.99 9.80
N SER A 52 -7.03 5.26 10.86
CA SER A 52 -6.24 6.49 10.94
C SER A 52 -5.24 6.44 9.78
N GLY A 53 -5.21 7.49 8.97
CA GLY A 53 -4.45 7.48 7.72
C GLY A 53 -3.91 8.85 7.40
N SER A 54 -2.76 8.87 6.75
CA SER A 54 -2.19 10.05 6.12
C SER A 54 -2.21 9.88 4.61
N PHE A 55 -1.99 10.97 3.87
CA PHE A 55 -1.78 10.90 2.43
C PHE A 55 -0.60 9.96 2.11
N SER A 56 -0.92 8.80 1.55
CA SER A 56 0.01 7.68 1.38
C SER A 56 -0.32 6.82 0.16
N LEU A 57 0.70 6.14 -0.40
CA LEU A 57 0.54 5.15 -1.45
C LEU A 57 -0.09 3.89 -0.83
N VAL A 58 -1.18 3.40 -1.42
CA VAL A 58 -1.95 2.26 -0.89
C VAL A 58 -2.16 1.15 -1.91
N SER A 59 -1.93 1.43 -3.19
CA SER A 59 -1.94 0.40 -4.23
C SER A 59 -0.87 0.68 -5.26
N PHE A 60 -0.14 -0.36 -5.63
CA PHE A 60 0.64 -0.44 -6.85
C PHE A 60 0.42 -1.85 -7.40
N ALA A 61 -0.51 -1.96 -8.35
CA ALA A 61 -1.04 -3.24 -8.76
C ALA A 61 -1.40 -3.24 -10.24
N THR A 62 -1.66 -4.43 -10.78
CA THR A 62 -2.38 -4.62 -12.04
C THR A 62 -3.47 -5.66 -11.78
N SER A 63 -4.67 -5.43 -12.30
CA SER A 63 -5.85 -6.23 -11.98
C SER A 63 -6.85 -6.19 -13.11
N ASN A 64 -7.37 -7.36 -13.48
CA ASN A 64 -8.54 -7.48 -14.36
C ASN A 64 -9.76 -8.07 -13.63
N VAL A 65 -9.71 -8.15 -12.30
CA VAL A 65 -10.70 -8.89 -11.51
C VAL A 65 -12.02 -8.13 -11.43
N THR A 66 -13.06 -8.68 -12.04
CA THR A 66 -14.44 -8.17 -12.00
C THR A 66 -15.34 -8.97 -11.05
N SER A 67 -14.95 -10.21 -10.73
CA SER A 67 -15.61 -11.11 -9.78
C SER A 67 -14.58 -11.94 -9.00
N TYR A 68 -14.96 -12.45 -7.83
CA TYR A 68 -14.04 -13.28 -7.05
C TYR A 68 -14.10 -14.75 -7.47
N ASP A 69 -12.99 -15.23 -8.03
CA ASP A 69 -12.66 -16.64 -8.06
C ASP A 69 -12.41 -17.17 -6.64
N ASN A 70 -12.36 -18.48 -6.47
CA ASN A 70 -11.95 -19.10 -5.21
C ASN A 70 -11.02 -20.29 -5.47
N PRO A 71 -9.70 -20.13 -5.29
CA PRO A 71 -9.02 -18.96 -4.69
C PRO A 71 -8.82 -17.78 -5.65
N LEU A 72 -8.70 -16.56 -5.10
CA LEU A 72 -8.18 -15.39 -5.83
C LEU A 72 -6.65 -15.43 -5.79
N GLN A 73 -6.02 -15.46 -6.96
CA GLN A 73 -4.57 -15.50 -7.06
C GLN A 73 -3.96 -14.09 -6.93
N LEU A 74 -3.02 -13.94 -6.01
CA LEU A 74 -2.16 -12.77 -5.86
C LEU A 74 -0.73 -13.15 -6.23
N ARG A 75 -0.13 -12.46 -7.20
CA ARG A 75 1.25 -12.69 -7.63
C ARG A 75 2.09 -11.43 -7.50
N ILE A 76 3.34 -11.59 -7.08
CA ILE A 76 4.31 -10.49 -7.01
C ILE A 76 5.58 -10.94 -7.73
N PRO A 77 6.08 -10.21 -8.74
CA PRO A 77 7.37 -10.50 -9.35
C PRO A 77 8.49 -10.65 -8.30
N GLY A 78 9.33 -11.66 -8.48
CA GLY A 78 10.38 -12.04 -7.55
C GLY A 78 11.61 -11.18 -7.70
N VAL A 79 11.52 -9.92 -7.25
CA VAL A 79 12.63 -8.98 -7.25
C VAL A 79 13.20 -8.85 -5.83
N GLY A 80 14.43 -9.31 -5.63
CA GLY A 80 15.12 -9.20 -4.33
C GLY A 80 14.54 -10.09 -3.23
N SER A 81 14.36 -9.49 -2.05
CA SER A 81 13.91 -10.15 -0.82
C SER A 81 12.39 -10.34 -0.77
N ASN A 82 11.90 -11.10 0.23
CA ASN A 82 10.48 -11.33 0.43
C ASN A 82 9.72 -10.02 0.74
N PRO A 83 8.74 -9.61 -0.11
CA PRO A 83 8.00 -8.37 0.14
C PRO A 83 7.01 -8.51 1.29
N ASN A 84 6.75 -7.40 1.99
CA ASN A 84 5.59 -7.26 2.85
C ASN A 84 4.37 -6.93 1.97
N LEU A 85 3.45 -7.90 1.82
CA LEU A 85 2.19 -7.69 1.12
C LEU A 85 1.10 -7.19 2.08
N ARG A 86 0.39 -6.15 1.65
CA ARG A 86 -0.84 -5.69 2.28
C ARG A 86 -1.93 -5.57 1.22
N VAL A 87 -3.12 -6.04 1.56
CA VAL A 87 -4.33 -5.82 0.76
C VAL A 87 -5.38 -5.15 1.63
N ARG A 88 -6.04 -4.12 1.09
CA ARG A 88 -7.05 -3.32 1.80
C ARG A 88 -8.25 -3.06 0.89
N SER A 89 -9.42 -2.86 1.49
CA SER A 89 -10.53 -2.12 0.86
C SER A 89 -10.96 -1.03 1.85
N TYR A 90 -10.80 0.24 1.48
CA TYR A 90 -11.07 1.35 2.38
C TYR A 90 -12.57 1.53 2.65
N GLN A 91 -13.39 1.40 1.61
CA GLN A 91 -14.85 1.53 1.72
C GLN A 91 -15.46 0.45 2.62
N ARG A 92 -14.96 -0.78 2.51
CA ARG A 92 -15.48 -1.94 3.24
C ARG A 92 -14.65 -2.32 4.46
N ARG A 93 -13.57 -1.58 4.73
CA ARG A 93 -12.63 -1.78 5.83
C ARG A 93 -12.03 -3.20 5.89
N TYR A 94 -11.97 -3.86 4.75
CA TYR A 94 -11.27 -5.14 4.63
C TYR A 94 -9.77 -4.92 4.77
N GLN A 95 -9.13 -5.80 5.52
CA GLN A 95 -7.70 -5.79 5.75
C GLN A 95 -7.14 -7.19 5.63
N LEU A 96 -6.08 -7.33 4.85
CA LEU A 96 -5.19 -8.48 4.83
C LEU A 96 -3.73 -8.01 4.94
N ASP A 97 -3.01 -8.52 5.92
CA ASP A 97 -1.57 -8.30 6.09
C ASP A 97 -0.92 -9.48 6.81
N SER A 98 0.38 -9.34 7.12
CA SER A 98 1.16 -10.34 7.84
C SER A 98 1.12 -11.73 7.16
N LEU A 99 0.95 -11.71 5.84
CA LEU A 99 0.83 -12.88 4.99
C LEU A 99 2.21 -13.48 4.74
N GLN A 100 2.36 -14.77 5.00
CA GLN A 100 3.56 -15.50 4.62
C GLN A 100 3.51 -15.82 3.12
N LEU A 101 4.33 -15.11 2.34
CA LEU A 101 4.45 -15.34 0.91
C LEU A 101 5.31 -16.57 0.62
N GLN A 102 4.85 -17.40 -0.31
CA GLN A 102 5.62 -18.52 -0.85
C GLN A 102 6.32 -18.08 -2.14
N ARG A 103 7.62 -18.28 -2.21
CA ARG A 103 8.39 -18.04 -3.44
C ARG A 103 8.27 -19.26 -4.35
N GLN A 104 7.88 -19.01 -5.60
CA GLN A 104 7.88 -19.98 -6.68
C GLN A 104 8.72 -19.43 -7.83
N GLN A 105 9.93 -19.98 -8.00
CA GLN A 105 10.88 -19.53 -9.03
C GLN A 105 11.15 -18.01 -8.97
N ASN A 106 10.65 -17.27 -9.97
CA ASN A 106 10.82 -15.84 -10.17
C ASN A 106 9.63 -15.00 -9.70
N ARG A 107 8.75 -15.55 -8.86
CA ARG A 107 7.60 -14.82 -8.28
C ARG A 107 7.27 -15.28 -6.86
N TYR A 108 6.53 -14.45 -6.15
CA TYR A 108 5.78 -14.82 -4.96
C TYR A 108 4.33 -15.02 -5.34
N GLN A 109 3.68 -16.03 -4.77
CA GLN A 109 2.27 -16.32 -5.03
C GLN A 109 1.53 -16.64 -3.73
N VAL A 110 0.30 -16.15 -3.63
CA VAL A 110 -0.68 -16.57 -2.63
C VAL A 110 -2.02 -16.83 -3.31
N ASP A 111 -2.64 -17.94 -2.94
CA ASP A 111 -4.01 -18.26 -3.29
C ASP A 111 -4.92 -17.85 -2.13
N LEU A 112 -5.62 -16.73 -2.28
CA LEU A 112 -6.46 -16.13 -1.24
C LEU A 112 -7.86 -16.71 -1.28
N ASN A 113 -8.31 -17.31 -0.17
CA ASN A 113 -9.71 -17.68 -0.01
C ASN A 113 -10.59 -16.43 0.02
N THR A 114 -11.56 -16.35 -0.90
CA THR A 114 -12.40 -15.17 -1.09
C THR A 114 -13.69 -15.17 -0.26
N ARG A 115 -13.84 -16.11 0.68
CA ARG A 115 -15.03 -16.19 1.56
C ARG A 115 -15.31 -14.88 2.27
N ILE A 116 -14.33 -14.32 2.99
CA ILE A 116 -14.49 -13.06 3.74
C ILE A 116 -14.86 -11.91 2.79
N LEU A 117 -14.17 -11.83 1.65
CA LEU A 117 -14.42 -10.79 0.63
C LEU A 117 -15.85 -10.86 0.08
N ARG A 118 -16.34 -12.07 -0.22
CA ARG A 118 -17.70 -12.31 -0.73
C ARG A 118 -18.76 -12.04 0.32
N GLU A 119 -18.65 -12.64 1.50
CA GLU A 119 -19.64 -12.52 2.59
C GLU A 119 -19.70 -11.11 3.17
N SER A 120 -18.58 -10.37 3.16
CA SER A 120 -18.53 -8.96 3.57
C SER A 120 -18.85 -7.98 2.43
N HIS A 121 -19.24 -8.49 1.25
CA HIS A 121 -19.62 -7.69 0.08
C HIS A 121 -18.55 -6.66 -0.32
N VAL A 122 -17.27 -7.07 -0.30
CA VAL A 122 -16.16 -6.27 -0.79
C VAL A 122 -16.19 -6.25 -2.32
N PRO A 123 -16.28 -5.08 -2.98
CA PRO A 123 -16.20 -5.05 -4.44
C PRO A 123 -14.79 -5.45 -4.92
N PRO A 124 -14.62 -6.31 -5.94
CA PRO A 124 -13.30 -6.68 -6.46
C PRO A 124 -12.44 -5.47 -6.88
N ASN A 125 -13.04 -4.50 -7.56
CA ASN A 125 -12.40 -3.25 -7.98
C ASN A 125 -12.06 -2.28 -6.83
N SER A 126 -12.42 -2.61 -5.58
CA SER A 126 -12.07 -1.85 -4.38
C SER A 126 -10.79 -2.35 -3.70
N LEU A 127 -10.24 -3.50 -4.13
CA LEU A 127 -9.01 -4.04 -3.54
C LEU A 127 -7.79 -3.18 -3.90
N ARG A 128 -7.04 -2.79 -2.88
CA ARG A 128 -5.78 -2.05 -2.97
C ARG A 128 -4.67 -2.95 -2.46
N ALA A 129 -3.72 -3.27 -3.32
CA ALA A 129 -2.64 -4.17 -3.00
C ALA A 129 -1.31 -3.45 -3.11
N LEU A 130 -0.48 -3.58 -2.08
CA LEU A 130 0.82 -2.95 -1.99
C LEU A 130 1.84 -3.97 -1.49
N ALA A 131 2.85 -4.24 -2.31
CA ALA A 131 3.98 -5.07 -1.94
C ALA A 131 5.23 -4.19 -1.77
N GLN A 132 5.81 -4.22 -0.58
CA GLN A 132 6.98 -3.42 -0.23
C GLN A 132 8.17 -4.34 0.06
N LEU A 133 9.27 -4.14 -0.67
CA LEU A 133 10.54 -4.81 -0.38
C LEU A 133 11.17 -4.20 0.88
N PRO A 134 11.68 -5.04 1.80
CA PRO A 134 12.37 -4.55 2.99
C PRO A 134 13.73 -3.92 2.63
N GLY A 135 14.18 -2.95 3.42
CA GLY A 135 15.47 -2.29 3.25
C GLY A 135 15.51 -0.91 3.89
N SER A 136 16.70 -0.29 3.92
CA SER A 136 16.87 1.10 4.40
C SER A 136 16.16 2.12 3.53
N GLN A 137 16.02 1.81 2.24
CA GLN A 137 15.19 2.54 1.29
C GLN A 137 14.20 1.57 0.66
N PRO A 138 13.00 1.38 1.24
CA PRO A 138 12.06 0.41 0.73
C PRO A 138 11.61 0.78 -0.68
N ALA A 139 11.48 -0.25 -1.52
CA ALA A 139 10.97 -0.13 -2.89
C ALA A 139 9.68 -0.93 -3.03
N TYR A 140 8.81 -0.51 -3.94
CA TYR A 140 7.57 -1.21 -4.26
C TYR A 140 7.72 -2.09 -5.50
N VAL A 141 6.99 -3.18 -5.55
CA VAL A 141 6.88 -4.09 -6.70
C VAL A 141 5.39 -4.27 -6.98
N PRO A 142 4.94 -4.35 -8.24
CA PRO A 142 3.51 -4.42 -8.50
C PRO A 142 2.92 -5.74 -8.00
N VAL A 143 1.71 -5.68 -7.47
CA VAL A 143 0.90 -6.86 -7.19
C VAL A 143 0.00 -7.16 -8.39
N ILE A 144 0.11 -8.35 -8.96
CA ILE A 144 -0.80 -8.85 -9.99
C ILE A 144 -1.96 -9.54 -9.28
N ILE A 145 -3.16 -8.97 -9.38
CA ILE A 145 -4.39 -9.49 -8.80
C ILE A 145 -5.18 -10.18 -9.92
N GLY A 146 -5.39 -11.50 -9.84
CA GLY A 146 -5.93 -12.25 -10.97
C GLY A 146 -4.94 -12.29 -12.13
N SER A 147 -5.32 -11.73 -13.28
CA SER A 147 -4.44 -11.62 -14.46
C SER A 147 -3.92 -10.19 -14.67
N PRO A 148 -2.69 -10.03 -15.21
CA PRO A 148 -2.17 -8.71 -15.50
C PRO A 148 -2.97 -8.03 -16.61
N THR A 149 -3.01 -6.71 -16.55
CA THR A 149 -3.49 -5.81 -17.61
C THR A 149 -2.31 -5.07 -18.24
N ASN A 150 -2.60 -4.21 -19.20
CA ASN A 150 -1.61 -3.42 -19.93
C ASN A 150 -1.11 -2.18 -19.16
N HIS A 151 -1.56 -1.98 -17.93
CA HIS A 151 -1.18 -0.83 -17.11
C HIS A 151 -1.13 -1.19 -15.63
N TYR A 152 -0.43 -0.37 -14.86
CA TYR A 152 -0.51 -0.38 -13.41
C TYR A 152 -1.58 0.59 -12.92
N GLU A 153 -2.34 0.16 -11.93
CA GLU A 153 -3.17 1.01 -11.07
C GLU A 153 -2.34 1.49 -9.87
N ILE A 154 -2.11 2.79 -9.80
CA ILE A 154 -1.40 3.48 -8.72
C ILE A 154 -2.44 4.25 -7.93
N VAL A 155 -2.60 3.94 -6.63
CA VAL A 155 -3.62 4.57 -5.80
C VAL A 155 -3.00 5.15 -4.55
N PHE A 156 -3.26 6.43 -4.32
CA PHE A 156 -3.03 7.09 -3.04
C PHE A 156 -4.35 7.18 -2.27
N TYR A 157 -4.28 7.15 -0.94
CA TYR A 157 -5.43 7.39 -0.08
C TYR A 157 -5.16 8.58 0.83
N SER A 158 -6.19 9.37 1.08
CA SER A 158 -6.21 10.39 2.13
C SER A 158 -7.59 10.50 2.76
N PRO A 159 -7.69 10.52 4.10
CA PRO A 159 -8.95 10.84 4.78
C PRO A 159 -9.29 12.34 4.71
N SER A 160 -8.30 13.20 4.48
CA SER A 160 -8.50 14.64 4.24
C SER A 160 -8.66 14.93 2.75
N ARG A 161 -9.29 16.05 2.40
CA ARG A 161 -9.35 16.52 1.01
C ARG A 161 -7.93 16.81 0.52
N VAL A 162 -7.61 16.34 -0.69
CA VAL A 162 -6.30 16.53 -1.31
C VAL A 162 -6.48 17.10 -2.71
N LEU A 163 -5.66 18.07 -3.05
CA LEU A 163 -5.47 18.55 -4.42
C LEU A 163 -4.11 18.04 -4.92
N ILE A 164 -4.13 17.18 -5.93
CA ILE A 164 -2.90 16.75 -6.61
C ILE A 164 -2.44 17.88 -7.52
N ARG A 165 -1.18 18.29 -7.35
CA ARG A 165 -0.51 19.27 -8.22
C ARG A 165 0.21 18.57 -9.36
N SER A 166 0.90 17.47 -9.05
CA SER A 166 1.60 16.66 -10.03
C SER A 166 1.75 15.22 -9.55
N LEU A 167 1.70 14.28 -10.48
CA LEU A 167 2.26 12.95 -10.36
C LEU A 167 3.26 12.76 -11.48
N GLU A 168 4.45 12.31 -11.14
CA GLU A 168 5.51 12.01 -12.09
C GLU A 168 6.07 10.63 -11.83
N ILE A 169 6.31 9.89 -12.90
CA ILE A 169 7.15 8.70 -12.88
C ILE A 169 8.47 9.09 -13.54
N ARG A 170 9.55 8.81 -12.85
CA ARG A 170 10.90 9.23 -13.23
C ARG A 170 11.83 8.03 -13.28
N ARG A 171 12.74 8.06 -14.26
CA ARG A 171 13.85 7.11 -14.40
C ARG A 171 15.11 7.92 -14.66
N ASN A 172 16.19 7.64 -13.93
CA ASN A 172 17.45 8.39 -14.05
C ASN A 172 17.24 9.92 -14.01
N ASN A 173 16.36 10.37 -13.10
CA ASN A 173 15.95 11.77 -12.93
C ASN A 173 15.20 12.40 -14.13
N GLN A 174 14.91 11.66 -15.19
CA GLN A 174 14.06 12.10 -16.31
C GLN A 174 12.61 11.68 -16.08
N VAL A 175 11.67 12.58 -16.37
CA VAL A 175 10.23 12.28 -16.30
C VAL A 175 9.84 11.45 -17.52
N VAL A 176 9.36 10.23 -17.30
CA VAL A 176 8.89 9.31 -18.37
C VAL A 176 7.37 9.26 -18.48
N HIS A 177 6.67 9.68 -17.43
CA HIS A 177 5.22 9.82 -17.43
C HIS A 177 4.81 10.90 -16.42
N ARG A 178 3.76 11.65 -16.76
CA ARG A 178 3.18 12.69 -15.89
C ARG A 178 1.66 12.65 -16.00
N ASP A 179 1.01 12.79 -14.85
CA ASP A 179 -0.43 13.01 -14.72
C ASP A 179 -0.66 14.17 -13.73
N SER A 180 -1.78 14.87 -13.86
CA SER A 180 -2.09 16.03 -13.01
C SER A 180 -3.54 16.15 -12.57
N ARG A 181 -4.46 15.22 -12.91
CA ARG A 181 -5.90 15.47 -12.69
C ARG A 181 -6.79 14.29 -12.27
N PRO A 182 -6.43 13.46 -11.28
CA PRO A 182 -7.43 12.58 -10.70
C PRO A 182 -8.38 13.37 -9.79
N SER A 183 -9.69 13.23 -10.01
CA SER A 183 -10.67 13.61 -8.99
C SER A 183 -10.71 12.52 -7.92
N PRO A 184 -10.39 12.84 -6.65
CA PRO A 184 -10.48 11.85 -5.58
C PRO A 184 -11.90 11.32 -5.45
N ARG A 185 -12.05 10.00 -5.26
CA ARG A 185 -13.33 9.35 -4.98
C ARG A 185 -13.20 8.56 -3.69
N GLN A 186 -14.01 8.91 -2.68
CA GLN A 186 -13.99 8.24 -1.37
C GLN A 186 -12.58 8.21 -0.72
N GLY A 187 -11.84 9.30 -0.85
CA GLY A 187 -10.48 9.42 -0.33
C GLY A 187 -9.40 8.74 -1.20
N GLU A 188 -9.78 8.00 -2.24
CA GLU A 188 -8.83 7.39 -3.19
C GLU A 188 -8.52 8.34 -4.34
N ILE A 189 -7.24 8.48 -4.63
CA ILE A 189 -6.70 9.21 -5.77
C ILE A 189 -6.04 8.17 -6.68
N ARG A 190 -6.65 7.92 -7.84
CA ARG A 190 -6.25 6.84 -8.75
C ARG A 190 -5.56 7.38 -9.97
N PHE A 191 -4.49 6.71 -10.36
CA PHE A 191 -3.72 6.97 -11.57
C PHE A 191 -3.44 5.65 -12.27
N THR A 192 -3.22 5.74 -13.58
CA THR A 192 -2.86 4.59 -14.40
C THR A 192 -1.59 4.88 -15.15
N TRP A 193 -0.69 3.90 -15.20
CA TRP A 193 0.53 4.01 -16.00
C TRP A 193 0.71 2.77 -16.87
N ASP A 194 0.65 2.97 -18.19
CA ASP A 194 1.07 1.98 -19.19
C ASP A 194 2.59 2.02 -19.32
N GLY A 195 3.25 1.05 -18.68
CA GLY A 195 4.69 0.91 -18.68
C GLY A 195 5.22 0.01 -19.80
N ARG A 196 4.40 -0.50 -20.73
CA ARG A 196 4.85 -1.56 -21.68
C ARG A 196 6.00 -1.14 -22.57
N ASN A 197 6.10 0.15 -22.90
CA ASN A 197 7.17 0.71 -23.72
C ASN A 197 8.34 1.27 -22.90
N GLN A 198 8.34 1.05 -21.58
CA GLN A 198 9.40 1.51 -20.68
C GLN A 198 10.32 0.34 -20.34
N PRO A 199 11.64 0.56 -20.29
CA PRO A 199 12.60 -0.52 -20.04
C PRO A 199 12.50 -1.02 -18.59
N ALA A 200 12.84 -2.28 -18.37
CA ALA A 200 12.95 -2.83 -17.03
C ALA A 200 13.97 -2.05 -16.17
N GLY A 201 13.68 -1.92 -14.88
CA GLY A 201 14.59 -1.30 -13.90
C GLY A 201 13.89 -0.53 -12.79
N ASP A 202 14.67 0.35 -12.17
CA ASP A 202 14.23 1.18 -11.03
C ASP A 202 13.63 2.50 -11.49
N TYR A 203 12.52 2.86 -10.84
CA TYR A 203 11.79 4.09 -11.09
C TYR A 203 11.46 4.80 -9.78
N GLN A 204 11.13 6.07 -9.89
CA GLN A 204 10.64 6.90 -8.81
C GLN A 204 9.26 7.45 -9.15
N LEU A 205 8.33 7.26 -8.25
CA LEU A 205 7.03 7.91 -8.25
C LEU A 205 7.13 9.15 -7.36
N ARG A 206 7.00 10.34 -7.94
CA ARG A 206 6.95 11.62 -7.22
C ARG A 206 5.53 12.18 -7.30
N VAL A 207 4.94 12.49 -6.16
CA VAL A 207 3.61 13.12 -6.10
C VAL A 207 3.69 14.37 -5.25
N GLU A 208 3.24 15.48 -5.81
CA GLU A 208 3.10 16.76 -5.13
C GLU A 208 1.62 17.05 -4.93
N ALA A 209 1.26 17.33 -3.69
CA ALA A 209 -0.13 17.47 -3.29
C ALA A 209 -0.30 18.57 -2.25
N GLU A 210 -1.51 19.10 -2.14
CA GLU A 210 -1.92 20.03 -1.10
C GLU A 210 -3.04 19.40 -0.28
N ILE A 211 -2.82 19.24 1.02
CA ILE A 211 -3.78 18.64 1.96
C ILE A 211 -4.59 19.77 2.60
N GLN A 212 -5.91 19.67 2.51
CA GLN A 212 -6.85 20.63 3.06
C GLN A 212 -7.54 20.05 4.30
N GLN A 213 -7.38 20.72 5.43
CA GLN A 213 -8.00 20.37 6.71
C GLN A 213 -8.86 21.53 7.20
N ARG A 214 -9.98 21.21 7.86
CA ARG A 214 -10.91 22.24 8.32
C ARG A 214 -10.24 23.09 9.41
N GLY A 215 -10.22 24.41 9.20
CA GLY A 215 -9.67 25.37 10.16
C GLY A 215 -8.13 25.46 10.17
N ILE A 216 -7.45 24.81 9.23
CA ILE A 216 -5.98 24.84 9.11
C ILE A 216 -5.63 25.28 7.68
N ALA A 217 -4.58 26.09 7.54
CA ALA A 217 -4.08 26.47 6.22
C ALA A 217 -3.67 25.23 5.41
N PRO A 218 -3.91 25.19 4.08
CA PRO A 218 -3.51 24.06 3.26
C PRO A 218 -2.02 23.74 3.37
N GLN A 219 -1.68 22.46 3.46
CA GLN A 219 -0.30 21.99 3.63
C GLN A 219 0.21 21.33 2.36
N SER A 220 1.31 21.85 1.81
CA SER A 220 2.02 21.22 0.69
C SER A 220 2.78 19.99 1.16
N VAL A 221 2.63 18.89 0.43
CA VAL A 221 3.27 17.62 0.70
C VAL A 221 3.85 17.04 -0.58
N THR A 222 5.11 16.62 -0.50
CA THR A 222 5.77 15.82 -1.54
C THR A 222 5.98 14.40 -1.03
N ARG A 223 5.57 13.42 -1.83
CA ARG A 223 5.84 12.00 -1.60
C ARG A 223 6.72 11.48 -2.72
N VAL A 224 7.78 10.77 -2.35
CA VAL A 224 8.66 10.07 -3.30
C VAL A 224 8.69 8.61 -2.90
N SER A 225 8.40 7.73 -3.85
CA SER A 225 8.37 6.29 -3.66
C SER A 225 9.20 5.62 -4.74
N ARG A 226 10.12 4.74 -4.36
CA ARG A 226 10.89 3.93 -5.31
C ARG A 226 10.08 2.70 -5.69
N PHE A 227 10.15 2.26 -6.94
CA PHE A 227 9.52 1.02 -7.35
C PHE A 227 10.29 0.36 -8.50
N HIS A 228 10.12 -0.95 -8.62
CA HIS A 228 10.63 -1.73 -9.75
C HIS A 228 9.56 -1.88 -10.82
N HIS A 229 9.99 -1.87 -12.07
CA HIS A 229 9.16 -2.13 -13.24
C HIS A 229 9.88 -3.06 -14.21
N ASP A 230 9.09 -3.91 -14.86
CA ASP A 230 9.48 -4.68 -16.03
C ASP A 230 8.25 -4.80 -16.94
N PRO A 231 8.36 -4.49 -18.24
CA PRO A 231 7.22 -4.57 -19.15
C PRO A 231 6.67 -5.99 -19.31
N SER A 232 7.45 -7.04 -19.00
CA SER A 232 6.99 -8.44 -19.01
C SER A 232 5.94 -8.76 -17.93
N TRP A 233 5.75 -7.87 -16.95
CA TRP A 233 4.73 -8.04 -15.90
C TRP A 233 3.36 -7.48 -16.29
N LEU A 234 3.27 -6.81 -17.44
CA LEU A 234 2.04 -6.29 -18.02
C LEU A 234 1.58 -7.18 -19.17
N SER A 235 0.27 -7.23 -19.43
CA SER A 235 -0.24 -7.89 -20.63
C SER A 235 0.18 -7.11 -21.87
N GLN A 236 0.65 -7.81 -22.90
CA GLN A 236 0.93 -7.20 -24.21
C GLN A 236 -0.35 -6.72 -24.88
#